data_AF-A0AAV1JWR5-F1
#
_entry.id   AF-A0AAV1JWR5-F1
#
_cell.length_a   1.000
_cell.length_b   1.000
_cell.length_c   1.000
_cell.angle_alpha   90.00
_cell.angle_beta   90.00
_cell.angle_gamma   90.00
#
_symmetry.space_group_name_H-M   'P 1'
#
loop_
_entity.id
_entity.type
_entity.pdbx_description
1 polymer ?
#
loop_
_entity_poly.entity_id
_entity_poly.type
_entity_poly.pdbx_seq_one_letter_code
_entity_poly.pdbx_strand_id
1 'polypeptide(L)'
;MRTILNEELEGLIAVNRLCHKLLSRYLTLDEFEAILRESDHGVLAPYGRITLHVFWELNYDFLPNYCYNAATDRFVKCRGIQFAPAVQREKPQQYGHAMLWGSKQLSLAYSAQYAQYNGFVGAQHLHALVRLLGYQGVAVVVSELLGVARGLLHGTLAQFTRALAAAMPRHCKLPRYDYGSNGVLGYYHAQLTDIVQYPDARTELFHAFRELGNIILFCMLIEQALSQEEVTDLLHAAPFQNILPRPYTAEGEKPETKQKRLEAKYSALQIVQNVEKYGTAKQSQLSREGDLLTRERLCCGLSLFSVVLRRLRASLTAPQWPAPPSPHHAPLHTDDTSEFHRLWSALQFLYCIPVGETQFTVEELFGEGLHWAGCTIIALLGQQRRFEALDFCYHILRVQRVDGKDELVKGIPLKRMVDRIRRFQVLNSQIFSVLARHLAAADEDRAGVEHVRCFPPPSTSHHTIN
;
A
#
# COMPACT_ATOMS: atom_id res chain seq x y z
N MET A 1 21.39 -11.36 -9.09
CA MET A 1 20.18 -10.52 -8.98
C MET A 1 19.16 -11.33 -8.21
N ARG A 2 19.24 -11.30 -6.88
CA ARG A 2 18.43 -12.13 -5.97
C ARG A 2 17.62 -11.15 -5.15
N THR A 3 16.45 -10.79 -5.66
CA THR A 3 15.62 -9.80 -4.99
C THR A 3 14.72 -10.55 -4.03
N ILE A 4 14.79 -10.21 -2.74
CA ILE A 4 13.80 -10.60 -1.72
C ILE A 4 13.47 -12.11 -1.81
N LEU A 5 14.51 -12.95 -1.70
CA LEU A 5 14.41 -14.41 -1.75
C LEU A 5 13.82 -14.99 -0.45
N ASN A 6 12.66 -14.51 -0.03
CA ASN A 6 12.02 -15.06 1.16
C ASN A 6 11.49 -16.47 0.89
N GLU A 7 11.07 -16.78 -0.34
CA GLU A 7 10.61 -18.12 -0.73
C GLU A 7 11.75 -19.16 -0.75
N GLU A 8 12.90 -18.85 -1.37
CA GLU A 8 14.05 -19.77 -1.38
C GLU A 8 14.60 -19.97 0.03
N LEU A 9 14.68 -18.88 0.82
CA LEU A 9 15.12 -18.94 2.21
C LEU A 9 14.15 -19.75 3.08
N GLU A 10 12.86 -19.50 2.98
CA GLU A 10 11.82 -20.23 3.71
C GLU A 10 11.84 -21.72 3.34
N GLY A 11 11.95 -22.03 2.05
CA GLY A 11 12.12 -23.39 1.57
C GLY A 11 13.34 -24.08 2.17
N LEU A 12 14.47 -23.37 2.25
CA LEU A 12 15.69 -23.91 2.85
C LEU A 12 15.53 -24.11 4.37
N ILE A 13 14.87 -23.19 5.08
CA ILE A 13 14.54 -23.33 6.50
C ILE A 13 13.62 -24.54 6.72
N ALA A 14 12.64 -24.77 5.85
CA ALA A 14 11.76 -25.93 5.92
C ALA A 14 12.51 -27.27 5.74
N VAL A 15 13.46 -27.32 4.80
CA VAL A 15 14.35 -28.48 4.63
C VAL A 15 15.22 -28.69 5.87
N ASN A 16 15.78 -27.63 6.44
CA ASN A 16 16.56 -27.71 7.69
C ASN A 16 15.70 -28.20 8.87
N ARG A 17 14.45 -27.75 8.97
CA ARG A 17 13.49 -28.22 9.99
C ARG A 17 13.18 -29.71 9.83
N LEU A 18 13.03 -30.18 8.58
CA LEU A 18 12.83 -31.60 8.30
C LEU A 18 14.08 -32.42 8.67
N CYS A 19 15.28 -31.91 8.33
CA CYS A 19 16.55 -32.53 8.70
C CYS A 19 16.66 -32.69 10.23
N HIS A 20 16.41 -31.61 10.98
CA HIS A 20 16.37 -31.62 12.44
C HIS A 20 15.40 -32.68 12.97
N LYS A 21 14.15 -32.70 12.48
CA LYS A 21 13.14 -33.69 12.88
C LYS A 21 13.58 -35.14 12.63
N LEU A 22 14.32 -35.40 11.56
CA LEU A 22 14.82 -36.74 11.25
C LEU A 22 16.00 -37.12 12.14
N LEU A 23 16.92 -36.19 12.40
CA LEU A 23 18.07 -36.40 13.29
C LEU A 23 17.66 -36.57 14.75
N SER A 24 16.66 -35.80 15.22
CA SER A 24 16.13 -35.86 16.58
C SER A 24 15.52 -37.21 16.97
N ARG A 25 15.32 -38.13 16.00
CA ARG A 25 14.93 -39.52 16.28
C ARG A 25 16.04 -40.34 16.90
N TYR A 26 17.29 -39.93 16.68
CA TYR A 26 18.49 -40.68 17.05
C TYR A 26 19.46 -39.86 17.90
N LEU A 27 19.41 -38.53 17.78
CA LEU A 27 20.28 -37.59 18.48
C LEU A 27 19.45 -36.67 19.38
N THR A 28 20.01 -36.29 20.52
CA THR A 28 19.45 -35.20 21.33
C THR A 28 20.02 -33.90 20.78
N LEU A 29 19.17 -33.06 20.21
CA LEU A 29 19.51 -31.76 19.65
C LEU A 29 18.70 -30.69 20.39
N ASP A 30 19.23 -29.46 20.44
CA ASP A 30 18.47 -28.31 20.89
C ASP A 30 17.22 -28.11 20.02
N GLU A 31 16.21 -27.42 20.56
CA GLU A 31 15.00 -27.13 19.79
C GLU A 31 15.33 -26.34 18.53
N PHE A 32 14.71 -26.72 17.41
CA PHE A 32 14.98 -26.09 16.11
C PHE A 32 14.76 -24.57 16.14
N GLU A 33 13.74 -24.09 16.86
CA GLU A 33 13.48 -22.65 17.01
C GLU A 33 14.60 -21.91 17.74
N ALA A 34 15.24 -22.55 18.74
CA ALA A 34 16.37 -21.97 19.44
C ALA A 34 17.58 -21.86 18.50
N ILE A 35 17.88 -22.93 17.76
CA ILE A 35 18.98 -22.95 16.78
C ILE A 35 18.76 -21.91 15.68
N LEU A 36 17.54 -21.81 15.15
CA LEU A 36 17.19 -20.83 14.12
C LEU A 36 17.32 -19.39 14.66
N ARG A 37 16.79 -19.12 15.85
CA ARG A 37 16.86 -17.80 16.48
C ARG A 37 18.30 -17.39 16.79
N GLU A 38 19.14 -18.32 17.22
CA GLU A 38 20.57 -18.07 17.42
C GLU A 38 21.26 -17.75 16.08
N SER A 39 20.99 -18.54 15.04
CA SER A 39 21.57 -18.35 13.70
C SER A 39 21.13 -17.03 13.04
N ASP A 40 19.90 -16.60 13.32
CA ASP A 40 19.34 -15.30 12.92
C ASP A 40 19.80 -14.16 13.83
N HIS A 41 20.61 -14.43 14.86
CA HIS A 41 21.06 -13.48 15.88
C HIS A 41 19.91 -12.82 16.67
N GLY A 42 18.74 -13.44 16.71
CA GLY A 42 17.54 -12.95 17.41
C GLY A 42 17.45 -13.33 18.89
N VAL A 43 18.51 -13.86 19.50
CA VAL A 43 18.55 -14.22 20.94
C VAL A 43 18.94 -13.01 21.80
N LEU A 44 20.01 -12.31 21.42
CA LEU A 44 20.54 -11.15 22.14
C LEU A 44 20.06 -9.82 21.57
N ALA A 45 19.42 -9.84 20.40
CA ALA A 45 18.92 -8.66 19.71
C ALA A 45 17.40 -8.79 19.47
N PRO A 46 16.65 -7.67 19.50
CA PRO A 46 15.20 -7.68 19.28
C PRO A 46 14.81 -8.01 17.85
N TYR A 47 15.72 -7.84 16.88
CA TYR A 47 15.47 -8.08 15.46
C TYR A 47 16.62 -8.91 14.89
N GLY A 48 16.28 -10.04 14.29
CA GLY A 48 17.24 -10.91 13.63
C GLY A 48 17.69 -10.39 12.27
N ARG A 49 18.69 -11.08 11.70
CA ARG A 49 19.33 -10.77 10.42
C ARG A 49 18.32 -10.75 9.27
N ILE A 50 17.33 -11.65 9.27
CA ILE A 50 16.30 -11.70 8.23
C ILE A 50 15.50 -10.39 8.22
N THR A 51 15.02 -9.94 9.38
CA THR A 51 14.23 -8.70 9.48
C THR A 51 15.04 -7.49 9.01
N LEU A 52 16.29 -7.37 9.46
CA LEU A 52 17.18 -6.28 9.08
C LEU A 52 17.49 -6.29 7.58
N HIS A 53 17.73 -7.47 7.00
CA HIS A 53 17.99 -7.60 5.57
C HIS A 53 16.76 -7.26 4.73
N VAL A 54 15.57 -7.64 5.17
CA VAL A 54 14.31 -7.28 4.50
C VAL A 54 14.15 -5.76 4.47
N PHE A 55 14.31 -5.07 5.61
CA PHE A 55 14.24 -3.61 5.62
C PHE A 55 15.27 -2.96 4.70
N TRP A 56 16.51 -3.47 4.72
CA TRP A 56 17.59 -2.98 3.86
C TRP A 56 17.26 -3.14 2.36
N GLU A 57 16.82 -4.33 1.94
CA GLU A 57 16.41 -4.58 0.55
C GLU A 57 15.19 -3.75 0.16
N LEU A 58 14.25 -3.53 1.08
CA LEU A 58 13.11 -2.65 0.85
C LEU A 58 13.60 -1.23 0.56
N ASN A 59 14.41 -0.66 1.45
CA ASN A 59 14.88 0.71 1.38
C ASN A 59 15.77 0.97 0.16
N TYR A 60 16.69 0.06 -0.15
CA TYR A 60 17.74 0.31 -1.16
C TYR A 60 17.44 -0.28 -2.55
N ASP A 61 16.63 -1.34 -2.70
CA ASP A 61 16.28 -1.91 -4.02
C ASP A 61 14.78 -1.81 -4.32
N PHE A 62 13.91 -2.25 -3.42
CA PHE A 62 12.48 -2.37 -3.70
C PHE A 62 11.81 -1.02 -3.99
N LEU A 63 11.82 -0.12 -3.02
CA LEU A 63 11.16 1.18 -3.11
C LEU A 63 11.63 1.98 -4.33
N PRO A 64 12.95 2.10 -4.60
CA PRO A 64 13.40 2.89 -5.73
C PRO A 64 13.27 2.18 -7.09
N ASN A 65 13.34 0.84 -7.18
CA ASN A 65 13.50 0.19 -8.49
C ASN A 65 12.27 -0.59 -8.98
N TYR A 66 11.20 -0.68 -8.19
CA TYR A 66 10.02 -1.46 -8.57
C TYR A 66 8.82 -0.62 -8.98
N CYS A 67 8.03 -1.19 -9.89
CA CYS A 67 6.80 -0.63 -10.44
C CYS A 67 5.64 -1.58 -10.12
N TYR A 68 4.65 -1.11 -9.37
CA TYR A 68 3.44 -1.88 -9.09
C TYR A 68 2.47 -1.90 -10.28
N ASN A 69 1.86 -3.05 -10.51
CA ASN A 69 0.78 -3.27 -11.48
C ASN A 69 -0.38 -3.99 -10.80
N ALA A 70 -1.48 -3.28 -10.56
CA ALA A 70 -2.64 -3.78 -9.85
C ALA A 70 -3.40 -4.86 -10.63
N ALA A 71 -3.34 -4.84 -11.97
CA ALA A 71 -4.00 -5.87 -12.79
C ALA A 71 -3.39 -7.26 -12.58
N THR A 72 -2.11 -7.33 -12.22
CA THR A 72 -1.40 -8.58 -11.92
C THR A 72 -1.16 -8.79 -10.43
N ASP A 73 -1.45 -7.78 -9.61
CA ASP A 73 -1.08 -7.68 -8.20
C ASP A 73 0.40 -7.99 -7.93
N ARG A 74 1.27 -7.39 -8.75
CA ARG A 74 2.72 -7.63 -8.72
C ARG A 74 3.51 -6.35 -8.92
N PHE A 75 4.63 -6.29 -8.24
CA PHE A 75 5.71 -5.36 -8.53
C PHE A 75 6.70 -6.00 -9.50
N VAL A 76 7.16 -5.24 -10.48
CA VAL A 76 8.23 -5.64 -11.41
C VAL A 76 9.32 -4.59 -11.43
N LYS A 77 10.57 -4.99 -11.71
CA LYS A 77 11.65 -4.00 -11.80
C LYS A 77 11.43 -3.05 -12.99
N CYS A 78 11.70 -1.77 -12.76
CA CYS A 78 11.75 -0.75 -13.79
C CYS A 78 12.73 -1.19 -14.89
N ARG A 79 12.30 -1.09 -16.16
CA ARG A 79 13.09 -1.51 -17.32
C ARG A 79 13.85 -0.33 -17.90
N GLY A 80 15.08 -0.58 -18.37
CA GLY A 80 15.83 0.34 -19.23
C GLY A 80 16.45 1.57 -18.55
N ILE A 81 15.97 1.99 -17.37
CA ILE A 81 16.47 3.17 -16.64
C ILE A 81 16.69 2.82 -15.17
N GLN A 82 17.88 3.13 -14.66
CA GLN A 82 18.21 3.06 -13.23
C GLN A 82 18.08 4.47 -12.65
N PHE A 83 17.14 4.64 -11.73
CA PHE A 83 16.93 5.91 -11.03
C PHE A 83 17.72 6.00 -9.72
N ALA A 84 18.03 4.86 -9.11
CA ALA A 84 18.85 4.77 -7.92
C ALA A 84 20.20 4.05 -8.20
N PRO A 85 21.24 4.31 -7.38
CA PRO A 85 22.51 3.60 -7.48
C PRO A 85 22.33 2.09 -7.40
N ALA A 86 23.15 1.37 -8.18
CA ALA A 86 23.13 -0.09 -8.13
C ALA A 86 23.55 -0.58 -6.74
N VAL A 87 22.67 -1.34 -6.10
CA VAL A 87 22.91 -1.92 -4.78
C VAL A 87 24.03 -2.95 -4.87
N GLN A 88 25.19 -2.63 -4.27
CA GLN A 88 26.30 -3.57 -4.12
C GLN A 88 25.94 -4.58 -3.04
N ARG A 89 25.94 -5.87 -3.42
CA ARG A 89 25.68 -6.98 -2.50
C ARG A 89 26.94 -7.78 -2.33
N GLU A 90 27.23 -8.17 -1.09
CA GLU A 90 28.31 -9.10 -0.81
C GLU A 90 28.07 -10.43 -1.53
N LYS A 91 29.13 -11.02 -2.06
CA LYS A 91 29.03 -12.34 -2.67
C LYS A 91 28.75 -13.36 -1.57
N PRO A 92 27.73 -14.22 -1.74
CA PRO A 92 27.41 -15.22 -0.73
C PRO A 92 28.61 -16.17 -0.57
N GLN A 93 28.85 -16.57 0.68
CA GLN A 93 29.84 -17.60 0.98
C GLN A 93 29.45 -18.91 0.30
N GLN A 94 30.43 -19.59 -0.28
CA GLN A 94 30.19 -20.87 -0.96
C GLN A 94 30.20 -22.00 0.07
N TYR A 95 29.12 -22.78 0.10
CA TYR A 95 28.99 -23.97 0.93
C TYR A 95 28.87 -25.21 0.06
N GLY A 96 29.31 -26.35 0.58
CA GLY A 96 29.08 -27.65 -0.06
C GLY A 96 27.59 -27.97 -0.12
N HIS A 97 27.15 -28.75 -1.12
CA HIS A 97 25.74 -29.07 -1.34
C HIS A 97 25.05 -29.69 -0.11
N ALA A 98 25.78 -30.45 0.70
CA ALA A 98 25.28 -31.05 1.94
C ALA A 98 24.76 -30.01 2.95
N MET A 99 25.33 -28.80 2.97
CA MET A 99 24.94 -27.70 3.85
C MET A 99 23.83 -26.81 3.26
N LEU A 100 23.34 -27.14 2.05
CA LEU A 100 22.25 -26.44 1.37
C LEU A 100 21.09 -27.41 1.14
N TRP A 101 20.94 -27.89 -0.09
CA TRP A 101 19.84 -28.77 -0.51
C TRP A 101 20.18 -30.26 -0.42
N GLY A 102 21.30 -30.63 0.19
CA GLY A 102 21.78 -32.02 0.36
C GLY A 102 22.71 -32.50 -0.77
N SER A 103 22.28 -32.39 -2.03
CA SER A 103 23.06 -32.88 -3.18
C SER A 103 23.09 -31.89 -4.34
N LYS A 104 23.96 -32.13 -5.33
CA LYS A 104 24.05 -31.31 -6.55
C LYS A 104 22.73 -31.35 -7.34
N GLN A 105 22.13 -32.53 -7.49
CA GLN A 105 20.87 -32.73 -8.21
C GLN A 105 19.72 -31.96 -7.54
N LEU A 106 19.61 -32.06 -6.21
CA LEU A 106 18.60 -31.32 -5.45
C LEU A 106 18.84 -29.81 -5.52
N SER A 107 20.10 -29.37 -5.44
CA SER A 107 20.44 -27.95 -5.57
C SER A 107 20.01 -27.38 -6.92
N LEU A 108 20.20 -28.12 -8.01
CA LEU A 108 19.75 -27.73 -9.35
C LEU A 108 18.22 -27.68 -9.43
N ALA A 109 17.53 -28.68 -8.90
CA ALA A 109 16.07 -28.76 -8.91
C ALA A 109 15.43 -27.59 -8.14
N TYR A 110 15.85 -27.37 -6.88
CA TYR A 110 15.33 -26.26 -6.08
C TYR A 110 15.71 -24.90 -6.65
N SER A 111 16.94 -24.73 -7.18
CA SER A 111 17.31 -23.47 -7.86
C SER A 111 16.41 -23.19 -9.05
N ALA A 112 16.07 -24.20 -9.85
CA ALA A 112 15.16 -24.04 -11.00
C ALA A 112 13.73 -23.74 -10.57
N GLN A 113 13.26 -24.36 -9.49
CA GLN A 113 11.96 -24.09 -8.89
C GLN A 113 11.88 -22.64 -8.37
N TYR A 114 12.84 -22.22 -7.54
CA TYR A 114 12.82 -20.89 -6.94
C TYR A 114 13.17 -19.77 -7.92
N ALA A 115 13.82 -20.09 -9.05
CA ALA A 115 14.03 -19.13 -10.13
C ALA A 115 12.72 -18.54 -10.69
N GLN A 116 11.59 -19.24 -10.54
CA GLN A 116 10.27 -18.77 -10.97
C GLN A 116 9.76 -17.58 -10.15
N TYR A 117 10.29 -17.37 -8.94
CA TYR A 117 9.97 -16.23 -8.08
C TYR A 117 10.88 -15.02 -8.35
N ASN A 118 11.85 -15.13 -9.26
CA ASN A 118 12.68 -14.00 -9.64
C ASN A 118 11.98 -13.09 -10.64
N GLY A 119 12.27 -11.78 -10.54
CA GLY A 119 11.83 -10.78 -11.51
C GLY A 119 10.51 -10.08 -11.17
N PHE A 120 9.84 -10.50 -10.09
CA PHE A 120 8.68 -9.80 -9.54
C PHE A 120 8.64 -9.92 -8.01
N VAL A 121 7.81 -9.11 -7.37
CA VAL A 121 7.38 -9.28 -5.97
C VAL A 121 5.86 -9.28 -5.96
N GLY A 122 5.22 -10.15 -5.19
CA GLY A 122 3.76 -10.32 -5.17
C GLY A 122 3.32 -11.11 -3.95
N ALA A 123 2.07 -11.58 -3.93
CA ALA A 123 1.46 -12.24 -2.78
C ALA A 123 2.37 -13.31 -2.14
N GLN A 124 2.96 -14.24 -2.91
CA GLN A 124 3.80 -15.33 -2.37
C GLN A 124 4.91 -14.77 -1.46
N HIS A 125 5.69 -13.84 -1.99
CA HIS A 125 6.76 -13.16 -1.26
C HIS A 125 6.27 -12.45 0.01
N LEU A 126 5.08 -11.86 -0.01
CA LEU A 126 4.49 -11.17 1.14
C LEU A 126 4.05 -12.17 2.23
N HIS A 127 3.49 -13.32 1.86
CA HIS A 127 3.19 -14.39 2.80
C HIS A 127 4.46 -14.95 3.45
N ALA A 128 5.51 -15.22 2.65
CA ALA A 128 6.81 -15.63 3.17
C ALA A 128 7.39 -14.58 4.13
N LEU A 129 7.27 -13.28 3.80
CA LEU A 129 7.65 -12.19 4.71
C LEU A 129 6.91 -12.24 6.03
N VAL A 130 5.58 -12.35 6.01
CA VAL A 130 4.77 -12.41 7.23
C VAL A 130 5.22 -13.56 8.13
N ARG A 131 5.42 -14.75 7.56
CA ARG A 131 5.82 -15.95 8.32
C ARG A 131 7.23 -15.84 8.91
N LEU A 132 8.18 -15.26 8.16
CA LEU A 132 9.56 -15.10 8.61
C LEU A 132 9.74 -13.95 9.63
N LEU A 133 8.99 -12.84 9.47
CA LEU A 133 9.13 -11.66 10.31
C LEU A 133 8.26 -11.74 11.58
N GLY A 134 7.10 -12.40 11.49
CA GLY A 134 6.06 -12.33 12.50
C GLY A 134 5.58 -10.90 12.78
N TYR A 135 4.76 -10.74 13.82
CA TYR A 135 4.20 -9.43 14.18
C TYR A 135 5.28 -8.38 14.49
N GLN A 136 6.30 -8.76 15.25
CA GLN A 136 7.35 -7.84 15.67
C GLN A 136 8.18 -7.34 14.47
N GLY A 137 8.56 -8.24 13.56
CA GLY A 137 9.30 -7.87 12.35
C GLY A 137 8.47 -7.00 11.40
N VAL A 138 7.18 -7.34 11.19
CA VAL A 138 6.28 -6.52 10.37
C VAL A 138 6.09 -5.13 10.98
N ALA A 139 5.91 -5.05 12.30
CA ALA A 139 5.74 -3.77 13.00
C ALA A 139 6.95 -2.84 12.86
N VAL A 140 8.18 -3.36 13.03
CA VAL A 140 9.39 -2.55 12.88
C VAL A 140 9.60 -2.12 11.42
N VAL A 141 9.39 -3.02 10.46
CA VAL A 141 9.52 -2.68 9.03
C VAL A 141 8.55 -1.57 8.66
N VAL A 142 7.27 -1.68 9.05
CA VAL A 142 6.28 -0.62 8.78
C VAL A 142 6.62 0.68 9.50
N SER A 143 7.14 0.62 10.73
CA SER A 143 7.58 1.81 11.47
C SER A 143 8.74 2.53 10.79
N GLU A 144 9.76 1.79 10.34
CA GLU A 144 10.91 2.37 9.63
C GLU A 144 10.52 2.92 8.27
N LEU A 145 9.66 2.21 7.52
CA LEU A 145 9.11 2.70 6.25
C LEU A 145 8.30 3.98 6.42
N LEU A 146 7.55 4.13 7.52
CA LEU A 146 6.90 5.40 7.87
C LEU A 146 7.93 6.51 8.13
N GLY A 147 9.07 6.19 8.74
CA GLY A 147 10.20 7.10 8.89
C GLY A 147 10.73 7.58 7.54
N VAL A 148 10.94 6.66 6.59
CA VAL A 148 11.37 6.97 5.21
C VAL A 148 10.32 7.83 4.50
N ALA A 149 9.04 7.46 4.57
CA ALA A 149 7.95 8.22 3.97
C ALA A 149 7.87 9.65 4.54
N ARG A 150 8.07 9.83 5.85
CA ARG A 150 8.14 11.15 6.47
C ARG A 150 9.34 11.95 5.96
N GLY A 151 10.50 11.32 5.81
CA GLY A 151 11.69 11.92 5.21
C GLY A 151 11.43 12.43 3.79
N LEU A 152 10.78 11.62 2.95
CA LEU A 152 10.38 12.01 1.59
C LEU A 152 9.41 13.19 1.60
N LEU A 153 8.38 13.14 2.46
CA LEU A 153 7.36 14.17 2.57
C LEU A 153 7.91 15.51 3.08
N HIS A 154 8.77 15.52 4.11
CA HIS A 154 9.36 16.75 4.66
C HIS A 154 10.57 17.27 3.88
N GLY A 155 11.26 16.37 3.17
CA GLY A 155 12.43 16.68 2.34
C GLY A 155 12.04 16.97 0.89
N THR A 156 12.38 16.01 0.02
CA THR A 156 12.33 16.14 -1.44
C THR A 156 10.96 16.55 -1.96
N LEU A 157 9.88 15.91 -1.51
CA LEU A 157 8.53 16.19 -2.01
C LEU A 157 8.03 17.57 -1.59
N ALA A 158 8.27 18.00 -0.35
CA ALA A 158 7.91 19.36 0.09
C ALA A 158 8.73 20.44 -0.62
N GLN A 159 10.00 20.18 -0.94
CA GLN A 159 10.84 21.11 -1.71
C GLN A 159 10.31 21.27 -3.14
N PHE A 160 10.07 20.17 -3.86
CA PHE A 160 9.48 20.23 -5.20
C PHE A 160 8.08 20.81 -5.20
N THR A 161 7.25 20.48 -4.22
CA THR A 161 5.89 21.04 -4.11
C THR A 161 5.94 22.57 -3.98
N ARG A 162 6.87 23.12 -3.19
CA ARG A 162 7.06 24.57 -3.07
C ARG A 162 7.60 25.20 -4.35
N ALA A 163 8.60 24.57 -4.98
CA ALA A 163 9.19 25.07 -6.21
C ALA A 163 8.17 25.11 -7.35
N LEU A 164 7.41 24.03 -7.54
CA LEU A 164 6.37 23.96 -8.57
C LEU A 164 5.17 24.83 -8.24
N ALA A 165 4.80 25.01 -6.97
CA ALA A 165 3.74 25.95 -6.59
C ALA A 165 4.09 27.40 -6.99
N ALA A 166 5.37 27.78 -6.99
CA ALA A 166 5.81 29.09 -7.48
C ALA A 166 5.75 29.20 -9.02
N ALA A 167 5.90 28.09 -9.74
CA ALA A 167 5.77 28.02 -11.20
C ALA A 167 4.32 27.84 -11.67
N MET A 168 3.39 27.50 -10.78
CA MET A 168 1.98 27.36 -11.13
C MET A 168 1.36 28.73 -11.48
N PRO A 169 0.51 28.81 -12.53
CA PRO A 169 -0.20 30.03 -12.85
C PRO A 169 -1.16 30.39 -11.71
N ARG A 170 -1.11 31.63 -11.20
CA ARG A 170 -1.95 32.09 -10.07
C ARG A 170 -3.46 31.80 -10.26
N HIS A 171 -3.93 31.90 -11.50
CA HIS A 171 -5.30 31.56 -11.86
C HIS A 171 -5.30 30.72 -13.13
N CYS A 172 -5.96 29.56 -13.08
CA CYS A 172 -6.13 28.70 -14.24
C CYS A 172 -7.59 28.28 -14.36
N LYS A 173 -8.33 28.95 -15.24
CA LYS A 173 -9.77 28.72 -15.40
C LYS A 173 -10.03 27.42 -16.16
N LEU A 174 -11.24 26.90 -16.01
CA LEU A 174 -11.77 25.86 -16.89
C LEU A 174 -12.46 26.56 -18.09
N PRO A 175 -11.87 26.55 -19.31
CA PRO A 175 -12.49 27.24 -20.44
C PRO A 175 -13.85 26.61 -20.78
N ARG A 176 -14.77 27.42 -21.32
CA ARG A 176 -16.11 26.94 -21.71
C ARG A 176 -16.03 25.95 -22.88
N TYR A 177 -17.08 25.16 -23.05
CA TYR A 177 -17.17 24.16 -24.12
C TYR A 177 -17.14 24.80 -25.51
N ASP A 178 -17.58 26.06 -25.63
CA ASP A 178 -17.57 26.83 -26.89
C ASP A 178 -16.17 27.00 -27.50
N TYR A 179 -15.10 26.93 -26.68
CA TYR A 179 -13.72 26.98 -27.16
C TYR A 179 -13.28 25.68 -27.87
N GLY A 180 -14.05 24.59 -27.72
CA GLY A 180 -13.72 23.27 -28.21
C GLY A 180 -12.53 22.62 -27.52
N SER A 181 -12.42 21.31 -27.64
CA SER A 181 -11.38 20.50 -27.00
C SER A 181 -9.96 20.89 -27.47
N ASN A 182 -9.79 21.29 -28.73
CA ASN A 182 -8.51 21.78 -29.26
C ASN A 182 -8.07 23.08 -28.59
N GLY A 183 -9.00 24.04 -28.44
CA GLY A 183 -8.73 25.31 -27.78
C GLY A 183 -8.43 25.12 -26.29
N VAL A 184 -9.16 24.23 -25.63
CA VAL A 184 -8.94 23.86 -24.22
C VAL A 184 -7.57 23.22 -24.02
N LEU A 185 -7.19 22.24 -24.86
CA LEU A 185 -5.86 21.62 -24.79
C LEU A 185 -4.75 22.64 -25.06
N GLY A 186 -4.91 23.51 -26.06
CA GLY A 186 -3.96 24.58 -26.35
C GLY A 186 -3.81 25.59 -25.20
N TYR A 187 -4.91 25.92 -24.52
CA TYR A 187 -4.91 26.77 -23.34
C TYR A 187 -4.11 26.14 -22.19
N TYR A 188 -4.38 24.88 -21.82
CA TYR A 188 -3.65 24.23 -20.74
C TYR A 188 -2.18 24.00 -21.07
N HIS A 189 -1.86 23.64 -22.32
CA HIS A 189 -0.47 23.55 -22.75
C HIS A 189 0.26 24.88 -22.55
N ALA A 190 -0.36 26.01 -22.90
CA ALA A 190 0.26 27.32 -22.70
C ALA A 190 0.41 27.67 -21.22
N GLN A 191 -0.63 27.47 -20.41
CA GLN A 191 -0.64 27.80 -18.98
C GLN A 191 0.29 26.92 -18.13
N LEU A 192 0.54 25.68 -18.56
CA LEU A 192 1.32 24.69 -17.80
C LEU A 192 2.72 24.46 -18.40
N THR A 193 3.17 25.31 -19.33
CA THR A 193 4.45 25.16 -20.03
C THR A 193 5.62 24.99 -19.06
N ASP A 194 5.68 25.81 -18.01
CA ASP A 194 6.77 25.81 -17.03
C ASP A 194 6.82 24.51 -16.22
N ILE A 195 5.66 23.90 -15.95
CA ILE A 195 5.57 22.58 -15.29
C ILE A 195 5.95 21.46 -16.26
N VAL A 196 5.51 21.55 -17.52
CA VAL A 196 5.78 20.54 -18.55
C VAL A 196 7.26 20.48 -18.91
N GLN A 197 7.95 21.63 -18.90
CA GLN A 197 9.37 21.74 -19.21
C GLN A 197 10.27 21.60 -17.98
N TYR A 198 9.70 21.37 -16.79
CA TYR A 198 10.48 21.25 -15.58
C TYR A 198 11.44 20.03 -15.66
N PRO A 199 12.77 20.25 -15.69
CA PRO A 199 13.74 19.22 -16.06
C PRO A 199 13.76 18.03 -15.10
N ASP A 200 13.56 18.28 -13.81
CA ASP A 200 13.68 17.25 -12.76
C ASP A 200 12.34 16.55 -12.45
N ALA A 201 11.27 16.88 -13.17
CA ALA A 201 9.93 16.35 -12.91
C ALA A 201 9.89 14.83 -13.08
N ARG A 202 10.50 14.32 -14.15
CA ARG A 202 10.50 12.88 -14.47
C ARG A 202 11.62 12.13 -13.76
N THR A 203 12.78 12.72 -13.56
CA THR A 203 13.96 12.02 -13.02
C THR A 203 13.95 11.94 -11.51
N GLU A 204 13.55 13.01 -10.82
CA GLU A 204 13.63 13.10 -9.35
C GLU A 204 12.25 13.15 -8.70
N LEU A 205 11.36 14.01 -9.18
CA LEU A 205 10.05 14.18 -8.53
C LEU A 205 9.16 12.93 -8.66
N PHE A 206 8.96 12.42 -9.87
CA PHE A 206 8.19 11.19 -10.07
C PHE A 206 8.84 9.98 -9.42
N HIS A 207 10.16 9.96 -9.32
CA HIS A 207 10.88 8.94 -8.57
C HIS A 207 10.54 9.00 -7.08
N ALA A 208 10.58 10.18 -6.45
CA ALA A 208 10.25 10.35 -5.04
C ALA A 208 8.78 9.99 -4.75
N PHE A 209 7.86 10.35 -5.65
CA PHE A 209 6.46 9.91 -5.54
C PHE A 209 6.32 8.39 -5.69
N ARG A 210 7.04 7.76 -6.63
CA ARG A 210 7.04 6.29 -6.76
C ARG A 210 7.47 5.62 -5.46
N GLU A 211 8.57 6.08 -4.86
CA GLU A 211 9.06 5.51 -3.59
C GLU A 211 8.01 5.63 -2.48
N LEU A 212 7.44 6.83 -2.31
CA LEU A 212 6.36 7.04 -1.35
C LEU A 212 5.16 6.12 -1.62
N GLY A 213 4.78 5.96 -2.88
CA GLY A 213 3.68 5.09 -3.29
C GLY A 213 3.96 3.61 -3.04
N ASN A 214 5.20 3.17 -3.31
CA ASN A 214 5.65 1.82 -3.04
C ASN A 214 5.66 1.52 -1.53
N ILE A 215 5.98 2.49 -0.67
CA ILE A 215 5.84 2.38 0.78
C ILE A 215 4.37 2.14 1.17
N ILE A 216 3.48 3.00 0.66
CA ILE A 216 2.03 2.94 0.95
C ILE A 216 1.46 1.59 0.51
N LEU A 217 1.78 1.17 -0.71
CA LEU A 217 1.37 -0.11 -1.28
C LEU A 217 1.92 -1.29 -0.47
N PHE A 218 3.21 -1.28 -0.11
CA PHE A 218 3.80 -2.35 0.69
C PHE A 218 3.09 -2.49 2.04
N CYS A 219 2.82 -1.38 2.74
CA CYS A 219 2.10 -1.40 4.02
C CYS A 219 0.68 -1.97 3.90
N MET A 220 -0.03 -1.64 2.81
CA MET A 220 -1.35 -2.20 2.54
C MET A 220 -1.28 -3.71 2.24
N LEU A 221 -0.37 -4.11 1.35
CA LEU A 221 -0.29 -5.48 0.86
C LEU A 221 0.26 -6.45 1.93
N ILE A 222 1.18 -6.00 2.79
CA ILE A 222 1.67 -6.83 3.90
C ILE A 222 0.60 -7.05 4.98
N GLU A 223 -0.27 -6.06 5.25
CA GLU A 223 -1.43 -6.26 6.13
C GLU A 223 -2.43 -7.25 5.53
N GLN A 224 -2.66 -7.20 4.21
CA GLN A 224 -3.53 -8.17 3.54
C GLN A 224 -2.98 -9.59 3.65
N ALA A 225 -1.67 -9.79 3.41
CA ALA A 225 -1.02 -11.08 3.60
C ALA A 225 -1.11 -11.54 5.07
N LEU A 226 -0.86 -10.64 6.02
CA LEU A 226 -0.97 -10.93 7.46
C LEU A 226 -2.38 -11.37 7.84
N SER A 227 -3.41 -10.68 7.34
CA SER A 227 -4.80 -11.03 7.60
C SER A 227 -5.16 -12.42 7.06
N GLN A 228 -4.60 -12.81 5.90
CA GLN A 228 -4.85 -14.13 5.32
C GLN A 228 -4.15 -15.25 6.10
N GLU A 229 -2.93 -15.02 6.59
CA GLU A 229 -2.24 -15.96 7.49
C GLU A 229 -3.03 -16.12 8.81
N GLU A 230 -3.46 -15.00 9.41
CA GLU A 230 -4.23 -15.02 10.65
C GLU A 230 -5.57 -15.74 10.54
N VAL A 231 -6.33 -15.51 9.45
CA VAL A 231 -7.59 -16.23 9.21
C VAL A 231 -7.33 -17.72 9.07
N THR A 232 -6.23 -18.11 8.41
CA THR A 232 -5.84 -19.51 8.29
C THR A 232 -5.53 -20.12 9.66
N ASP A 233 -4.81 -19.40 10.54
CA ASP A 233 -4.57 -19.83 11.92
C ASP A 233 -5.87 -20.00 12.71
N LEU A 234 -6.80 -19.04 12.60
CA LEU A 234 -8.09 -19.07 13.28
C LEU A 234 -8.95 -20.25 12.82
N LEU A 235 -8.93 -20.58 11.52
CA LEU A 235 -9.65 -21.75 11.00
C LEU A 235 -9.10 -23.07 11.55
N HIS A 236 -7.78 -23.17 11.73
CA HIS A 236 -7.16 -24.34 12.36
C HIS A 236 -7.39 -24.39 13.88
N ALA A 237 -7.51 -23.23 14.53
CA ALA A 237 -7.80 -23.13 15.96
C ALA A 237 -9.28 -23.40 16.30
N ALA A 238 -10.21 -23.09 15.38
CA ALA A 238 -11.65 -23.12 15.61
C ALA A 238 -12.19 -24.40 16.29
N PRO A 239 -11.79 -25.64 15.89
CA PRO A 239 -12.27 -26.86 16.55
C PRO A 239 -11.89 -26.97 18.02
N PHE A 240 -10.75 -26.38 18.40
CA PHE A 240 -10.20 -26.43 19.75
C PHE A 240 -10.75 -25.32 20.66
N GLN A 241 -11.32 -24.28 20.06
CA GLN A 241 -11.90 -23.11 20.72
C GLN A 241 -13.44 -23.11 20.72
N ASN A 242 -14.06 -24.25 20.40
CA ASN A 242 -15.51 -24.41 20.31
C ASN A 242 -16.18 -23.47 19.28
N ILE A 243 -15.49 -23.13 18.19
CA ILE A 243 -16.05 -22.37 17.09
C ILE A 243 -16.47 -23.37 16.01
N LEU A 244 -17.79 -23.48 15.81
CA LEU A 244 -18.37 -24.43 14.87
C LEU A 244 -19.11 -23.70 13.76
N PRO A 245 -19.02 -24.16 12.50
CA PRO A 245 -19.78 -23.58 11.41
C PRO A 245 -21.27 -23.82 11.62
N ARG A 246 -22.10 -22.93 11.05
CA ARG A 246 -23.55 -23.05 11.13
C ARG A 246 -24.02 -24.38 10.51
N PRO A 247 -24.71 -25.26 11.26
CA PRO A 247 -25.15 -26.54 10.74
C PRO A 247 -26.32 -26.37 9.76
N TYR A 248 -26.36 -27.21 8.73
CA TYR A 248 -27.55 -27.34 7.89
C TYR A 248 -28.76 -27.78 8.72
N THR A 249 -29.89 -27.10 8.54
CA THR A 249 -31.13 -27.33 9.28
C THR A 249 -32.24 -27.64 8.28
N ALA A 250 -32.83 -28.82 8.37
CA ALA A 250 -33.93 -29.23 7.50
C ALA A 250 -35.25 -28.61 7.99
N GLU A 251 -36.28 -28.65 7.13
CA GLU A 251 -37.60 -28.12 7.46
C GLU A 251 -38.20 -28.84 8.69
N GLY A 252 -38.65 -28.06 9.68
CA GLY A 252 -39.16 -28.56 10.96
C GLY A 252 -38.11 -28.78 12.07
N GLU A 253 -36.82 -28.63 11.78
CA GLU A 253 -35.76 -28.73 12.79
C GLU A 253 -35.38 -27.36 13.38
N LYS A 254 -34.99 -27.36 14.66
CA LYS A 254 -34.50 -26.14 15.33
C LYS A 254 -32.97 -26.04 15.23
N PRO A 255 -32.42 -24.97 14.66
CA PRO A 255 -30.97 -24.82 14.46
C PRO A 255 -30.20 -24.85 15.79
N GLU A 256 -30.76 -24.31 16.87
CA GLU A 256 -30.13 -24.28 18.20
C GLU A 256 -29.93 -25.68 18.77
N THR A 257 -30.85 -26.60 18.47
CA THR A 257 -30.75 -27.99 18.95
C THR A 257 -29.63 -28.72 18.22
N LYS A 258 -29.49 -28.48 16.91
CA LYS A 258 -28.38 -29.02 16.12
C LYS A 258 -27.04 -28.47 16.57
N GLN A 259 -26.97 -27.16 16.83
CA GLN A 259 -25.76 -26.51 17.33
C GLN A 259 -25.29 -27.15 18.65
N LYS A 260 -26.19 -27.29 19.63
CA LYS A 260 -25.86 -27.94 20.91
C LYS A 260 -25.41 -29.38 20.77
N ARG A 261 -26.03 -30.15 19.85
CA ARG A 261 -25.59 -31.53 19.55
C ARG A 261 -24.17 -31.55 18.96
N LEU A 262 -23.85 -30.58 18.11
CA LEU A 262 -22.52 -30.44 17.51
C LEU A 262 -21.46 -30.05 18.55
N GLU A 263 -21.78 -29.10 19.43
CA GLU A 263 -20.94 -28.71 20.58
C GLU A 263 -20.67 -29.92 21.49
N ALA A 264 -21.70 -30.70 21.82
CA ALA A 264 -21.54 -31.91 22.62
C ALA A 264 -20.69 -32.99 21.91
N LYS A 265 -20.80 -33.12 20.58
CA LYS A 265 -20.01 -34.06 19.79
C LYS A 265 -18.52 -33.71 19.82
N TYR A 266 -18.18 -32.42 19.80
CA TYR A 266 -16.79 -31.94 19.73
C TYR A 266 -16.24 -31.45 21.08
N SER A 267 -16.95 -31.63 22.19
CA SER A 267 -16.52 -31.19 23.52
C SER A 267 -15.15 -31.75 23.91
N ALA A 268 -14.83 -32.97 23.48
CA ALA A 268 -13.55 -33.62 23.73
C ALA A 268 -12.35 -32.90 23.07
N LEU A 269 -12.56 -32.01 22.10
CA LEU A 269 -11.50 -31.24 21.45
C LEU A 269 -11.20 -29.92 22.14
N GLN A 270 -12.06 -29.46 23.06
CA GLN A 270 -11.95 -28.14 23.68
C GLN A 270 -10.76 -28.09 24.66
N ILE A 271 -9.65 -27.46 24.24
CA ILE A 271 -8.37 -27.54 24.95
C ILE A 271 -8.48 -26.97 26.36
N VAL A 272 -8.95 -25.73 26.50
CA VAL A 272 -9.00 -25.03 27.80
C VAL A 272 -9.84 -25.81 28.82
N GLN A 273 -11.04 -26.24 28.45
CA GLN A 273 -11.92 -27.01 29.34
C GLN A 273 -11.31 -28.35 29.77
N ASN A 274 -10.66 -29.06 28.84
CA ASN A 274 -10.00 -30.32 29.15
C ASN A 274 -8.78 -30.14 30.06
N VAL A 275 -7.95 -29.12 29.81
CA VAL A 275 -6.78 -28.81 30.64
C VAL A 275 -7.20 -28.33 32.02
N GLU A 276 -8.27 -27.56 32.15
CA GLU A 276 -8.82 -27.17 33.46
C GLU A 276 -9.32 -28.38 34.27
N LYS A 277 -9.88 -29.38 33.59
CA LYS A 277 -10.41 -30.58 34.24
C LYS A 277 -9.35 -31.58 34.67
N TYR A 278 -8.31 -31.77 33.87
CA TYR A 278 -7.33 -32.86 34.06
C TYR A 278 -5.89 -32.37 34.29
N GLY A 279 -5.61 -31.08 34.06
CA GLY A 279 -4.29 -30.50 34.18
C GLY A 279 -4.00 -29.90 35.55
N THR A 280 -2.76 -29.46 35.72
CA THR A 280 -2.32 -28.69 36.89
C THR A 280 -2.78 -27.24 36.80
N ALA A 281 -2.71 -26.51 37.93
CA ALA A 281 -3.01 -25.08 37.96
C ALA A 281 -2.13 -24.28 36.98
N LYS A 282 -0.84 -24.63 36.88
CA LYS A 282 0.10 -24.00 35.94
C LYS A 282 -0.29 -24.26 34.47
N GLN A 283 -0.63 -25.51 34.13
CA GLN A 283 -1.09 -25.84 32.78
C GLN A 283 -2.41 -25.13 32.43
N SER A 284 -3.33 -25.03 33.38
CA SER A 284 -4.59 -24.30 33.20
C SER A 284 -4.35 -22.83 32.90
N GLN A 285 -3.46 -22.17 33.65
CA GLN A 285 -3.07 -20.78 33.37
C GLN A 285 -2.47 -20.63 31.96
N LEU A 286 -1.46 -21.45 31.63
CA LEU A 286 -0.81 -21.40 30.32
C LEU A 286 -1.78 -21.66 29.16
N SER A 287 -2.74 -22.58 29.34
CA SER A 287 -3.76 -22.85 28.33
C SER A 287 -4.68 -21.66 28.07
N ARG A 288 -5.04 -20.90 29.12
CA ARG A 288 -5.86 -19.69 29.00
C ARG A 288 -5.11 -18.55 28.30
N GLU A 289 -3.84 -18.36 28.64
CA GLU A 289 -2.98 -17.37 27.97
C GLU A 289 -2.75 -17.73 26.49
N GLY A 290 -2.48 -19.00 26.18
CA GLY A 290 -2.32 -19.47 24.80
C GLY A 290 -3.60 -19.36 23.97
N ASP A 291 -4.75 -19.67 24.56
CA ASP A 291 -6.06 -19.50 23.90
C ASP A 291 -6.33 -18.04 23.54
N LEU A 292 -6.03 -17.11 24.46
CA LEU A 292 -6.17 -15.68 24.23
C LEU A 292 -5.33 -15.22 23.03
N LEU A 293 -4.04 -15.57 22.99
CA LEU A 293 -3.11 -15.22 21.90
C LEU A 293 -3.50 -15.85 20.55
N THR A 294 -4.17 -17.01 20.58
CA THR A 294 -4.64 -17.69 19.37
C THR A 294 -5.90 -17.04 18.83
N ARG A 295 -6.82 -16.62 19.72
CA ARG A 295 -8.11 -16.02 19.35
C ARG A 295 -7.98 -14.56 18.94
N GLU A 296 -7.14 -13.79 19.62
CA GLU A 296 -6.99 -12.35 19.39
C GLU A 296 -5.99 -12.08 18.26
N ARG A 297 -6.50 -11.88 17.05
CA ARG A 297 -5.72 -11.56 15.84
C ARG A 297 -6.15 -10.22 15.26
N LEU A 298 -5.29 -9.58 14.47
CA LEU A 298 -5.56 -8.24 13.93
C LEU A 298 -6.79 -8.25 13.00
N CYS A 299 -6.94 -9.29 12.18
CA CYS A 299 -8.07 -9.49 11.27
C CYS A 299 -9.45 -9.53 11.96
N CYS A 300 -9.51 -9.63 13.29
CA CYS A 300 -10.76 -9.62 14.05
C CYS A 300 -11.38 -8.22 14.23
N GLY A 301 -10.72 -7.15 13.78
CA GLY A 301 -11.28 -5.79 13.83
C GLY A 301 -10.29 -4.64 13.89
N LEU A 302 -8.99 -4.90 13.71
CA LEU A 302 -7.94 -3.89 13.71
C LEU A 302 -7.40 -3.69 12.29
N SER A 303 -6.96 -2.47 11.97
CA SER A 303 -6.33 -2.19 10.68
C SER A 303 -5.02 -1.42 10.80
N LEU A 304 -3.94 -2.00 10.29
CA LEU A 304 -2.60 -1.42 10.29
C LEU A 304 -2.48 -0.26 9.29
N PHE A 305 -2.99 -0.43 8.07
CA PHE A 305 -2.93 0.56 7.00
C PHE A 305 -3.71 1.82 7.36
N SER A 306 -4.82 1.68 8.07
CA SER A 306 -5.57 2.82 8.62
C SER A 306 -4.71 3.67 9.57
N VAL A 307 -3.88 3.03 10.41
CA VAL A 307 -2.90 3.71 11.28
C VAL A 307 -1.77 4.35 10.46
N VAL A 308 -1.27 3.68 9.43
CA VAL A 308 -0.26 4.22 8.49
C VAL A 308 -0.77 5.50 7.85
N LEU A 309 -1.98 5.50 7.26
CA LEU A 309 -2.59 6.67 6.65
C LEU A 309 -2.76 7.84 7.65
N ARG A 310 -3.16 7.54 8.88
CA ARG A 310 -3.29 8.55 9.95
C ARG A 310 -1.94 9.19 10.30
N ARG A 311 -0.87 8.40 10.39
CA ARG A 311 0.49 8.91 10.64
C ARG A 311 1.05 9.70 9.46
N LEU A 312 0.74 9.31 8.22
CA LEU A 312 1.07 10.09 7.03
C LEU A 312 0.33 11.42 7.03
N ARG A 313 -0.96 11.45 7.40
CA ARG A 313 -1.75 12.67 7.52
C ARG A 313 -1.14 13.66 8.50
N ALA A 314 -0.68 13.16 9.66
CA ALA A 314 0.05 13.96 10.65
C ALA A 314 1.38 14.51 10.12
N SER A 315 1.96 13.91 9.08
CA SER A 315 3.17 14.43 8.43
C SER A 315 2.86 15.55 7.41
N LEU A 316 1.61 15.69 6.98
CA LEU A 316 1.16 16.69 6.01
C LEU A 316 0.67 18.00 6.67
N THR A 317 1.20 18.36 7.84
CA THR A 317 0.79 19.57 8.57
C THR A 317 1.28 20.86 7.91
N ALA A 318 0.41 21.88 7.86
CA ALA A 318 0.73 23.22 7.38
C ALA A 318 1.86 23.88 8.22
N PRO A 319 2.68 24.80 7.66
CA PRO A 319 2.54 25.49 6.35
C PRO A 319 3.33 24.86 5.19
N GLN A 320 3.91 23.66 5.36
CA GLN A 320 4.77 23.07 4.33
C GLN A 320 4.01 22.55 3.10
N TRP A 321 2.73 22.22 3.27
CA TRP A 321 1.87 21.67 2.23
C TRP A 321 0.78 22.67 1.82
N PRO A 322 0.49 22.82 0.52
CA PRO A 322 -0.59 23.66 0.03
C PRO A 322 -1.95 23.06 0.42
N ALA A 323 -2.36 23.35 1.64
CA ALA A 323 -3.62 22.95 2.25
C ALA A 323 -4.64 24.10 2.15
N PRO A 324 -5.95 23.80 2.23
CA PRO A 324 -6.98 24.83 2.12
C PRO A 324 -6.81 25.87 3.23
N PRO A 325 -6.97 27.18 2.96
CA PRO A 325 -7.02 28.18 4.01
C PRO A 325 -8.15 27.84 4.99
N SER A 326 -7.96 28.21 6.27
CA SER A 326 -8.96 27.98 7.31
C SER A 326 -10.35 28.43 6.85
N PRO A 327 -11.42 27.63 7.07
CA PRO A 327 -12.76 27.87 6.51
C PRO A 327 -13.42 29.20 6.91
N HIS A 328 -12.78 30.00 7.77
CA HIS A 328 -13.28 31.24 8.31
C HIS A 328 -13.14 32.49 7.41
N HIS A 329 -12.33 32.48 6.32
CA HIS A 329 -11.91 33.75 5.72
C HIS A 329 -12.10 34.01 4.21
N ALA A 330 -12.61 33.10 3.39
CA ALA A 330 -12.92 33.44 1.99
C ALA A 330 -13.93 32.49 1.33
N PRO A 331 -14.72 32.94 0.33
CA PRO A 331 -15.34 32.03 -0.63
C PRO A 331 -14.24 31.21 -1.32
N LEU A 332 -14.47 29.93 -1.56
CA LEU A 332 -13.56 29.10 -2.35
C LEU A 332 -13.41 29.73 -3.74
N HIS A 333 -12.25 30.32 -4.03
CA HIS A 333 -11.93 30.77 -5.38
C HIS A 333 -11.60 29.54 -6.22
N THR A 334 -12.57 29.08 -7.02
CA THR A 334 -12.48 27.88 -7.88
C THR A 334 -11.33 27.92 -8.88
N ASP A 335 -10.83 29.12 -9.20
CA ASP A 335 -9.82 29.35 -10.22
C ASP A 335 -8.38 29.41 -9.66
N ASP A 336 -8.23 29.49 -8.34
CA ASP A 336 -6.93 29.50 -7.67
C ASP A 336 -6.22 28.13 -7.84
N THR A 337 -4.89 28.16 -7.85
CA THR A 337 -4.00 27.00 -8.01
C THR A 337 -3.15 26.73 -6.77
N SER A 338 -3.48 27.40 -5.65
CA SER A 338 -2.77 27.31 -4.37
C SER A 338 -2.89 25.97 -3.65
N GLU A 339 -3.82 25.09 -4.01
CA GLU A 339 -3.97 23.76 -3.38
C GLU A 339 -3.14 22.67 -4.08
N PHE A 340 -2.64 21.69 -3.32
CA PHE A 340 -1.82 20.58 -3.85
C PHE A 340 -2.50 19.84 -5.02
N HIS A 341 -3.81 19.61 -4.96
CA HIS A 341 -4.50 18.90 -6.03
C HIS A 341 -4.43 19.61 -7.39
N ARG A 342 -4.25 20.95 -7.42
CA ARG A 342 -4.10 21.73 -8.65
C ARG A 342 -2.71 21.53 -9.25
N LEU A 343 -1.69 21.45 -8.40
CA LEU A 343 -0.35 21.03 -8.80
C LEU A 343 -0.38 19.58 -9.34
N TRP A 344 -1.07 18.67 -8.64
CA TRP A 344 -1.22 17.29 -9.12
C TRP A 344 -1.95 17.23 -10.46
N SER A 345 -2.96 18.06 -10.71
CA SER A 345 -3.61 18.19 -12.02
C SER A 345 -2.63 18.62 -13.12
N ALA A 346 -1.67 19.49 -12.82
CA ALA A 346 -0.62 19.87 -13.77
C ALA A 346 0.37 18.73 -14.04
N LEU A 347 0.75 17.97 -13.00
CA LEU A 347 1.55 16.76 -13.15
C LEU A 347 0.79 15.68 -13.94
N GLN A 348 -0.52 15.55 -13.71
CA GLN A 348 -1.40 14.67 -14.47
C GLN A 348 -1.47 15.06 -15.93
N PHE A 349 -1.53 16.35 -16.23
CA PHE A 349 -1.40 16.84 -17.58
C PHE A 349 -0.08 16.35 -18.20
N LEU A 350 1.06 16.54 -17.52
CA LEU A 350 2.38 16.11 -18.00
C LEU A 350 2.48 14.60 -18.30
N TYR A 351 2.04 13.72 -17.39
CA TYR A 351 2.15 12.26 -17.63
C TYR A 351 1.06 11.68 -18.54
N CYS A 352 -0.01 12.43 -18.80
CA CYS A 352 -1.00 12.06 -19.80
C CYS A 352 -0.52 12.32 -21.23
N ILE A 353 0.42 13.27 -21.45
CA ILE A 353 0.96 13.58 -22.78
C ILE A 353 1.50 12.30 -23.44
N PRO A 354 0.97 11.88 -24.60
CA PRO A 354 1.46 10.72 -25.31
C PRO A 354 2.92 10.89 -25.72
N VAL A 355 3.74 9.86 -25.47
CA VAL A 355 5.13 9.80 -25.90
C VAL A 355 5.25 9.02 -27.22
N GLY A 356 6.38 9.17 -27.91
CA GLY A 356 6.68 8.40 -29.12
C GLY A 356 6.88 6.91 -28.83
N GLU A 357 6.77 6.07 -29.86
CA GLU A 357 6.81 4.59 -29.70
C GLU A 357 8.15 4.05 -29.16
N THR A 358 9.22 4.82 -29.28
CA THR A 358 10.57 4.46 -28.79
C THR A 358 10.87 4.99 -27.38
N GLN A 359 9.93 5.72 -26.78
CA GLN A 359 10.10 6.33 -25.46
C GLN A 359 9.29 5.57 -24.42
N PHE A 360 9.86 5.40 -23.22
CA PHE A 360 9.14 4.80 -22.10
C PHE A 360 8.03 5.72 -21.60
N THR A 361 6.88 5.11 -21.32
CA THR A 361 5.75 5.76 -20.68
C THR A 361 5.95 5.89 -19.17
N VAL A 362 5.16 6.74 -18.51
CA VAL A 362 5.25 6.95 -17.06
C VAL A 362 4.84 5.69 -16.29
N GLU A 363 3.84 4.96 -16.78
CA GLU A 363 3.41 3.69 -16.21
C GLU A 363 4.48 2.58 -16.33
N GLU A 364 5.33 2.59 -17.37
CA GLU A 364 6.45 1.64 -17.50
C GLU A 364 7.63 1.96 -16.56
N LEU A 365 7.86 3.24 -16.27
CA LEU A 365 8.98 3.70 -15.44
C LEU A 365 8.64 3.77 -13.95
N PHE A 366 7.38 4.06 -13.61
CA PHE A 366 6.96 4.31 -12.23
C PHE A 366 5.85 3.40 -11.73
N GLY A 367 5.19 2.65 -12.63
CA GLY A 367 4.02 1.85 -12.29
C GLY A 367 2.91 2.69 -11.66
N GLU A 368 2.11 2.04 -10.84
CA GLU A 368 1.01 2.70 -10.12
C GLU A 368 1.46 3.39 -8.83
N GLY A 369 2.68 3.15 -8.34
CA GLY A 369 3.22 3.77 -7.13
C GLY A 369 3.15 5.30 -7.17
N LEU A 370 3.52 5.90 -8.30
CA LEU A 370 3.38 7.35 -8.53
C LEU A 370 1.96 7.87 -8.21
N HIS A 371 0.95 7.16 -8.71
CA HIS A 371 -0.46 7.53 -8.60
C HIS A 371 -0.98 7.30 -7.18
N TRP A 372 -0.56 6.21 -6.54
CA TRP A 372 -0.86 5.93 -5.14
C TRP A 372 -0.35 7.02 -4.22
N ALA A 373 0.86 7.55 -4.45
CA ALA A 373 1.38 8.64 -3.65
C ALA A 373 0.59 9.95 -3.83
N GLY A 374 0.37 10.38 -5.07
CA GLY A 374 -0.38 11.61 -5.37
C GLY A 374 -1.83 11.56 -4.87
N CYS A 375 -2.53 10.46 -5.14
CA CYS A 375 -3.90 10.26 -4.66
C CYS A 375 -3.96 10.18 -3.13
N THR A 376 -2.98 9.55 -2.47
CA THR A 376 -2.93 9.51 -1.00
C THR A 376 -2.79 10.91 -0.42
N ILE A 377 -1.88 11.74 -0.94
CA ILE A 377 -1.73 13.12 -0.44
C ILE A 377 -3.02 13.92 -0.65
N ILE A 378 -3.65 13.83 -1.83
CA ILE A 378 -4.94 14.49 -2.11
C ILE A 378 -6.03 14.04 -1.13
N ALA A 379 -6.13 12.73 -0.87
CA ALA A 379 -7.12 12.17 0.05
C ALA A 379 -6.88 12.63 1.49
N LEU A 380 -5.64 12.57 1.97
CA LEU A 380 -5.27 12.97 3.34
C LEU A 380 -5.44 14.47 3.60
N LEU A 381 -5.28 15.31 2.57
CA LEU A 381 -5.56 16.75 2.61
C LEU A 381 -7.06 17.09 2.44
N GLY A 382 -7.92 16.08 2.21
CA GLY A 382 -9.36 16.30 1.98
C GLY A 382 -9.67 17.07 0.69
N GLN A 383 -8.83 16.92 -0.34
CA GLN A 383 -8.92 17.65 -1.61
C GLN A 383 -9.54 16.84 -2.76
N GLN A 384 -9.90 15.56 -2.55
CA GLN A 384 -10.37 14.66 -3.61
C GLN A 384 -11.56 15.21 -4.41
N ARG A 385 -12.63 15.64 -3.75
CA ARG A 385 -13.84 16.13 -4.45
C ARG A 385 -13.54 17.36 -5.31
N ARG A 386 -12.63 18.22 -4.85
CA ARG A 386 -12.18 19.41 -5.61
C ARG A 386 -11.30 19.00 -6.79
N PHE A 387 -10.42 18.03 -6.61
CA PHE A 387 -9.65 17.44 -7.70
C PHE A 387 -10.56 16.90 -8.81
N GLU A 388 -11.52 16.04 -8.49
CA GLU A 388 -12.42 15.43 -9.48
C GLU A 388 -13.22 16.48 -10.29
N ALA A 389 -13.61 17.59 -9.64
CA ALA A 389 -14.32 18.69 -10.27
C ALA A 389 -13.40 19.57 -11.15
N LEU A 390 -12.23 19.95 -10.62
CA LEU A 390 -11.38 21.02 -11.15
C LEU A 390 -10.14 20.53 -11.91
N ASP A 391 -9.96 19.22 -12.09
CA ASP A 391 -8.83 18.66 -12.82
C ASP A 391 -8.83 19.05 -14.31
N PHE A 392 -7.68 19.50 -14.79
CA PHE A 392 -7.50 19.98 -16.16
C PHE A 392 -7.72 18.86 -17.19
N CYS A 393 -7.17 17.67 -16.94
CA CYS A 393 -7.31 16.53 -17.83
C CYS A 393 -8.76 16.03 -17.89
N TYR A 394 -9.44 15.93 -16.75
CA TYR A 394 -10.84 15.52 -16.72
C TYR A 394 -11.72 16.52 -17.44
N HIS A 395 -11.38 17.81 -17.39
CA HIS A 395 -12.05 18.83 -18.19
C HIS A 395 -11.83 18.64 -19.70
N ILE A 396 -10.58 18.44 -20.16
CA ILE A 396 -10.28 18.15 -21.57
C ILE A 396 -11.11 16.95 -22.06
N LEU A 397 -11.12 15.86 -21.28
CA LEU A 397 -11.88 14.65 -21.61
C LEU A 397 -13.39 14.94 -21.73
N ARG A 398 -13.97 15.71 -20.81
CA ARG A 398 -15.40 16.05 -20.86
C ARG A 398 -15.75 16.90 -22.10
N VAL A 399 -14.91 17.89 -22.44
CA VAL A 399 -15.13 18.73 -23.63
C VAL A 399 -14.97 17.91 -24.92
N GLN A 400 -13.93 17.07 -25.01
CA GLN A 400 -13.69 16.23 -26.19
C GLN A 400 -14.80 15.20 -26.42
N ARG A 401 -15.42 14.68 -25.35
CA ARG A 401 -16.59 13.80 -25.47
C ARG A 401 -17.81 14.46 -26.09
N VAL A 402 -17.92 15.79 -25.98
CA VAL A 402 -19.04 16.55 -26.55
C VAL A 402 -18.78 16.89 -28.01
N ASP A 403 -17.60 17.40 -28.34
CA ASP A 403 -17.31 17.87 -29.71
C ASP A 403 -16.68 16.80 -30.63
N GLY A 404 -16.18 15.70 -30.07
CA GLY A 404 -15.64 14.57 -30.82
C GLY A 404 -14.39 14.87 -31.65
N LYS A 405 -13.72 16.00 -31.44
CA LYS A 405 -12.58 16.41 -32.26
C LYS A 405 -11.36 15.52 -32.04
N ASP A 406 -10.56 15.38 -33.09
CA ASP A 406 -9.29 14.66 -33.10
C ASP A 406 -8.29 15.39 -33.98
N GLU A 407 -7.59 16.36 -33.39
CA GLU A 407 -6.57 17.15 -34.06
C GLU A 407 -5.22 17.06 -33.33
N LEU A 408 -4.17 17.43 -34.04
CA LEU A 408 -2.83 17.59 -33.48
C LEU A 408 -2.68 19.00 -32.91
N VAL A 409 -2.72 19.13 -31.59
CA VAL A 409 -2.65 20.44 -30.91
C VAL A 409 -1.30 20.57 -30.23
N LYS A 410 -0.46 21.52 -30.69
CA LYS A 410 0.90 21.73 -30.16
C LYS A 410 1.76 20.46 -30.16
N GLY A 411 1.57 19.59 -31.17
CA GLY A 411 2.26 18.31 -31.28
C GLY A 411 1.66 17.18 -30.43
N ILE A 412 0.58 17.43 -29.69
CA ILE A 412 -0.12 16.43 -28.88
C ILE A 412 -1.32 15.89 -29.67
N PRO A 413 -1.37 14.58 -29.97
CA PRO A 413 -2.54 13.97 -30.61
C PRO A 413 -3.69 13.90 -29.61
N LEU A 414 -4.74 14.70 -29.82
CA LEU A 414 -5.83 14.88 -28.86
C LEU A 414 -6.52 13.56 -28.52
N LYS A 415 -6.84 12.71 -29.50
CA LYS A 415 -7.51 11.44 -29.24
C LYS A 415 -6.71 10.50 -28.34
N ARG A 416 -5.41 10.35 -28.62
CA ARG A 416 -4.51 9.53 -27.77
C ARG A 416 -4.36 10.12 -26.37
N MET A 417 -4.32 11.44 -26.24
CA MET A 417 -4.28 12.13 -24.94
C MET A 417 -5.53 11.82 -24.12
N VAL A 418 -6.74 12.00 -24.67
CA VAL A 418 -7.98 11.75 -23.92
C VAL A 418 -8.18 10.27 -23.56
N ASP A 419 -7.73 9.35 -24.41
CA ASP A 419 -7.77 7.92 -24.11
C ASP A 419 -6.83 7.58 -22.93
N ARG A 420 -5.63 8.19 -22.87
CA ARG A 420 -4.73 8.09 -21.70
C ARG A 420 -5.34 8.73 -20.46
N ILE A 421 -5.90 9.93 -20.56
CA ILE A 421 -6.59 10.60 -19.44
C ILE A 421 -7.67 9.70 -18.86
N ARG A 422 -8.47 9.04 -19.71
CA ARG A 422 -9.53 8.14 -19.23
C ARG A 422 -8.97 6.96 -18.44
N ARG A 423 -7.83 6.38 -18.83
CA ARG A 423 -7.18 5.30 -18.08
C ARG A 423 -6.75 5.77 -16.70
N PHE A 424 -6.05 6.91 -16.61
CA PHE A 424 -5.64 7.47 -15.32
C PHE A 424 -6.83 7.94 -14.46
N GLN A 425 -7.91 8.40 -15.09
CA GLN A 425 -9.15 8.72 -14.37
C GLN A 425 -9.74 7.50 -13.66
N VAL A 426 -9.78 6.35 -14.33
CA VAL A 426 -10.25 5.10 -13.74
C VAL A 426 -9.31 4.65 -12.62
N LEU A 427 -7.99 4.69 -12.85
CA LEU A 427 -6.98 4.35 -11.85
C LEU A 427 -7.12 5.22 -10.59
N ASN A 428 -7.16 6.53 -10.73
CA ASN A 428 -7.31 7.44 -9.58
C ASN A 428 -8.60 7.17 -8.82
N SER A 429 -9.71 6.91 -9.52
CA SER A 429 -11.01 6.59 -8.90
C SER A 429 -10.93 5.31 -8.06
N GLN A 430 -10.24 4.28 -8.56
CA GLN A 430 -10.01 3.03 -7.83
C GLN A 430 -9.16 3.27 -6.58
N ILE A 431 -8.05 4.00 -6.71
CA ILE A 431 -7.17 4.33 -5.58
C ILE A 431 -7.94 5.12 -4.51
N PHE A 432 -8.66 6.17 -4.90
CA PHE A 432 -9.47 6.95 -3.97
C PHE A 432 -10.53 6.09 -3.27
N SER A 433 -11.19 5.18 -3.99
CA SER A 433 -12.15 4.27 -3.38
C SER A 433 -11.52 3.34 -2.34
N VAL A 434 -10.29 2.86 -2.57
CA VAL A 434 -9.57 2.05 -1.58
C VAL A 434 -9.21 2.91 -0.36
N LEU A 435 -8.60 4.08 -0.57
CA LEU A 435 -8.22 4.99 0.51
C LEU A 435 -9.41 5.43 1.36
N ALA A 436 -10.55 5.76 0.74
CA ALA A 436 -11.76 6.19 1.44
C ALA A 436 -12.29 5.12 2.41
N ARG A 437 -12.23 3.82 2.03
CA ARG A 437 -12.65 2.72 2.91
C ARG A 437 -11.81 2.65 4.18
N HIS A 438 -10.49 2.81 4.06
CA HIS A 438 -9.57 2.77 5.20
C HIS A 438 -9.60 4.06 6.04
N LEU A 439 -9.84 5.22 5.42
CA LEU A 439 -9.98 6.48 6.14
C LEU A 439 -11.30 6.58 6.92
N ALA A 440 -12.41 6.08 6.37
CA ALA A 440 -13.69 6.05 7.07
C ALA A 440 -13.64 5.19 8.34
N ALA A 441 -13.07 3.98 8.24
CA ALA A 441 -12.85 3.10 9.39
C ALA A 441 -11.96 3.75 10.47
N ALA A 442 -11.03 4.63 10.07
CA ALA A 442 -10.14 5.32 10.99
C ALA A 442 -10.78 6.52 11.72
N ASP A 443 -11.87 7.09 11.16
CA ASP A 443 -12.58 8.25 11.67
C ASP A 443 -13.82 7.86 12.52
N GLU A 444 -14.36 6.64 12.37
CA GLU A 444 -15.43 6.11 13.25
C GLU A 444 -15.04 6.08 14.74
N ASP A 445 -13.74 5.89 15.06
CA ASP A 445 -13.18 5.98 16.41
C ASP A 445 -13.31 7.40 17.04
N ARG A 446 -13.67 8.43 16.26
CA ARG A 446 -13.71 9.84 16.66
C ARG A 446 -15.11 10.46 16.65
N ALA A 447 -16.18 9.68 16.48
CA ALA A 447 -17.53 10.19 16.27
C ALA A 447 -18.11 11.02 17.44
N GLY A 448 -17.80 12.32 17.45
CA GLY A 448 -18.75 13.38 17.78
C GLY A 448 -19.47 13.85 16.52
N VAL A 449 -20.59 14.58 16.66
CA VAL A 449 -21.35 15.13 15.53
C VAL A 449 -20.42 15.96 14.62
N GLU A 450 -20.20 15.53 13.37
CA GLU A 450 -19.42 16.29 12.40
C GLU A 450 -20.08 17.66 12.18
N HIS A 451 -19.41 18.73 12.62
CA HIS A 451 -19.92 20.07 12.46
C HIS A 451 -19.77 20.52 11.00
N VAL A 452 -20.84 20.38 10.23
CA VAL A 452 -20.90 20.87 8.84
C VAL A 452 -21.07 22.39 8.85
N ARG A 453 -20.24 23.09 8.06
CA ARG A 453 -20.36 24.53 7.87
C ARG A 453 -21.74 24.87 7.31
N CYS A 454 -22.54 25.59 8.09
CA CYS A 454 -23.83 26.12 7.66
C CYS A 454 -23.65 27.52 7.05
N PHE A 455 -24.44 27.84 6.04
CA PHE A 455 -24.51 29.19 5.48
C PHE A 455 -25.84 29.83 5.94
N PRO A 456 -25.81 31.05 6.51
CA PRO A 456 -27.03 31.70 6.93
C PRO A 456 -27.90 32.05 5.71
N PRO A 457 -29.24 31.96 5.82
CA PRO A 457 -30.13 32.46 4.78
C PRO A 457 -29.97 33.99 4.62
N PRO A 458 -30.37 34.56 3.47
CA PRO A 458 -30.32 36.02 3.27
C PRO A 458 -31.10 36.74 4.37
N SER A 459 -30.46 37.65 5.10
CA SER A 459 -31.15 38.49 6.08
C SER A 459 -31.86 39.63 5.38
N THR A 460 -33.18 39.73 5.53
CA THR A 460 -33.94 40.91 5.12
C THR A 460 -33.57 42.07 6.04
N SER A 461 -33.04 43.16 5.49
CA SER A 461 -32.91 44.42 6.22
C SER A 461 -34.30 44.92 6.57
N HIS A 462 -34.74 44.73 7.83
CA HIS A 462 -35.91 45.42 8.33
C HIS A 462 -35.61 46.92 8.28
N HIS A 463 -36.16 47.60 7.26
CA HIS A 463 -36.27 49.05 7.28
C HIS A 463 -37.15 49.42 8.47
N THR A 464 -36.56 50.11 9.44
CA THR A 464 -37.28 50.92 10.41
C THR A 464 -38.11 51.93 9.63
N ILE A 465 -39.41 51.67 9.52
CA ILE A 465 -40.39 52.69 9.15
C ILE A 465 -40.49 53.61 10.38
N ASN A 466 -39.87 54.78 10.31
CA ASN A 466 -40.22 55.92 11.14
C ASN A 466 -41.03 56.90 10.31
#